data_AF-A0A7R9HAC5-F1
#
_entry.id   AF-A0A7R9HAC5-F1
#
_cell.length_a   1.000
_cell.length_b   1.000
_cell.length_c   1.000
_cell.angle_alpha   90.00
_cell.angle_beta   90.00
_cell.angle_gamma   90.00
#
_symmetry.space_group_name_H-M   'P 1'
#
loop_
_entity.id
_entity.type
_entity.pdbx_description
1 polymer ?
#
loop_
_entity_poly.entity_id
_entity_poly.type
_entity_poly.pdbx_seq_one_letter_code
_entity_poly.pdbx_strand_id
1 'polypeptide(L)'
;MCKSFASSGVHSPTPNTMSPPPRVTIHTGTWLVDGNPQVILFDIGSAAWKLDEYKQELWSTCSLGIPHLDIEANDAVILGYQMAHFIAEFRKAAEEYSESPPRIVAHFHEWQAGLGLIALHTRHIDVATVFTTHATLLGRYLCAGNTDFYNNLSKQCTLQMKTIGIWQCLWLWKHLTAKPDLQRSSTLISYTEN
;
A
#
# COMPACT_ATOMS: atom_id res chain seq x y z
N MET A 1 -41.98 -20.05 -37.63
CA MET A 1 -41.69 -18.82 -38.40
C MET A 1 -40.19 -18.58 -38.34
N CYS A 2 -39.45 -19.23 -39.24
CA CYS A 2 -38.03 -18.97 -39.46
C CYS A 2 -37.89 -17.68 -40.28
N LYS A 3 -36.86 -16.89 -39.99
CA LYS A 3 -35.89 -16.44 -41.01
C LYS A 3 -34.65 -15.85 -40.34
N SER A 4 -33.57 -16.62 -40.51
CA SER A 4 -32.20 -16.15 -40.50
C SER A 4 -32.02 -15.04 -41.54
N PHE A 5 -31.26 -14.00 -41.20
CA PHE A 5 -30.67 -13.09 -42.18
C PHE A 5 -29.16 -13.11 -41.97
N ALA A 6 -28.49 -13.95 -42.76
CA ALA A 6 -27.06 -13.87 -42.96
C ALA A 6 -26.79 -12.66 -43.86
N SER A 7 -26.14 -11.63 -43.30
CA SER A 7 -25.48 -10.59 -44.08
C SER A 7 -24.00 -10.95 -44.16
N SER A 8 -23.57 -11.39 -45.34
CA SER A 8 -22.18 -11.51 -45.72
C SER A 8 -21.60 -10.10 -45.89
N GLY A 9 -21.02 -9.57 -44.82
CA GLY A 9 -20.25 -8.34 -44.82
C GLY A 9 -18.76 -8.65 -44.71
N VAL A 10 -17.99 -8.22 -45.71
CA VAL A 10 -16.52 -8.19 -45.68
C VAL A 10 -16.12 -7.29 -44.51
N HIS A 11 -15.58 -7.87 -43.43
CA HIS A 11 -14.97 -7.10 -42.34
C HIS A 11 -13.48 -6.99 -42.61
N SER A 12 -13.04 -5.77 -42.89
CA SER A 12 -11.65 -5.34 -42.75
C SER A 12 -11.10 -5.76 -41.38
N PRO A 13 -9.80 -6.05 -41.25
CA PRO A 13 -9.22 -6.34 -39.94
C PRO A 13 -9.41 -5.12 -39.04
N THR A 14 -10.24 -5.26 -38.01
CA THR A 14 -10.42 -4.24 -36.97
C THR A 14 -9.09 -4.03 -36.24
N PRO A 15 -8.68 -2.78 -35.98
CA PRO A 15 -7.47 -2.51 -35.21
C PRO A 15 -7.67 -3.03 -33.78
N ASN A 16 -6.82 -3.97 -33.36
CA ASN A 16 -6.58 -4.45 -32.00
C ASN A 16 -7.76 -4.29 -31.02
N THR A 17 -8.62 -5.30 -30.91
CA THR A 17 -9.43 -5.48 -29.70
C THR A 17 -8.50 -5.81 -28.55
N MET A 18 -7.93 -4.78 -27.93
CA MET A 18 -7.19 -4.90 -26.69
C MET A 18 -8.17 -5.47 -25.66
N SER A 19 -7.89 -6.69 -25.18
CA SER A 19 -8.68 -7.30 -24.12
C SER A 19 -8.76 -6.33 -22.94
N PRO A 20 -9.91 -6.19 -22.26
CA PRO A 20 -9.99 -5.34 -21.08
C PRO A 20 -8.90 -5.74 -20.09
N PRO A 21 -8.29 -4.78 -19.38
CA PRO A 21 -7.23 -5.07 -18.44
C PRO A 21 -7.72 -6.09 -17.39
N PRO A 22 -6.83 -6.92 -16.84
CA PRO A 22 -7.20 -7.91 -15.84
C PRO A 22 -7.92 -7.23 -14.67
N ARG A 23 -9.02 -7.82 -14.23
CA ARG A 23 -9.82 -7.27 -13.13
C ARG A 23 -9.12 -7.56 -11.81
N VAL A 24 -9.09 -6.54 -10.97
CA VAL A 24 -8.70 -6.69 -9.56
C VAL A 24 -9.82 -7.42 -8.82
N THR A 25 -9.48 -8.48 -8.09
CA THR A 25 -10.41 -9.30 -7.32
C THR A 25 -10.32 -8.95 -5.84
N ILE A 26 -11.48 -8.75 -5.22
CA ILE A 26 -11.62 -8.46 -3.80
C ILE A 26 -12.72 -9.38 -3.25
N HIS A 27 -12.46 -9.98 -2.09
CA HIS A 27 -13.42 -10.80 -1.36
C HIS A 27 -13.88 -10.06 -0.12
N THR A 28 -15.19 -9.98 0.09
CA THR A 28 -15.79 -9.37 1.28
C THR A 28 -16.43 -10.44 2.15
N GLY A 29 -16.42 -10.23 3.46
CA GLY A 29 -16.98 -11.20 4.39
C GLY A 29 -16.91 -10.74 5.83
N THR A 30 -17.07 -11.71 6.74
CA THR A 30 -16.87 -11.52 8.18
C THR A 30 -15.79 -12.48 8.66
N TRP A 31 -14.94 -12.02 9.57
CA TRP A 31 -13.93 -12.89 10.17
C TRP A 31 -14.57 -13.71 11.29
N LEU A 32 -14.39 -15.03 11.23
CA LEU A 32 -14.94 -15.99 12.19
C LEU A 32 -14.15 -16.00 13.51
N VAL A 33 -14.19 -14.87 14.21
CA VAL A 33 -13.62 -14.63 15.54
C VAL A 33 -14.64 -13.89 16.40
N ASP A 34 -14.37 -13.78 17.70
CA ASP A 34 -15.22 -13.01 18.61
C ASP A 34 -15.37 -11.56 18.11
N GLY A 35 -16.62 -11.11 17.99
CA GLY A 35 -16.99 -9.80 17.42
C GLY A 35 -17.36 -9.80 15.95
N ASN A 36 -17.08 -10.87 15.18
CA ASN A 36 -17.42 -11.02 13.76
C ASN A 36 -17.13 -9.77 12.89
N PRO A 37 -15.91 -9.21 12.91
CA PRO A 37 -15.62 -7.97 12.20
C PRO A 37 -15.77 -8.15 10.69
N GLN A 38 -16.21 -7.10 10.00
CA GLN A 38 -16.25 -7.07 8.54
C GLN A 38 -14.82 -7.04 7.98
N VAL A 39 -14.57 -7.84 6.95
CA VAL A 39 -13.26 -7.96 6.31
C VAL A 39 -13.33 -7.82 4.80
N ILE A 40 -12.26 -7.27 4.25
CA ILE A 40 -12.02 -7.11 2.83
C ILE A 40 -10.65 -7.71 2.55
N LEU A 41 -10.61 -8.76 1.73
CA LEU A 41 -9.40 -9.48 1.35
C LEU A 41 -9.08 -9.19 -0.11
N PHE A 42 -7.91 -8.60 -0.34
CA PHE A 42 -7.41 -8.30 -1.68
C PHE A 42 -6.69 -9.52 -2.24
N ASP A 43 -7.06 -9.95 -3.44
CA ASP A 43 -6.26 -10.91 -4.20
C ASP A 43 -5.10 -10.17 -4.86
N ILE A 44 -3.93 -10.23 -4.23
CA ILE A 44 -2.69 -9.58 -4.70
C ILE A 44 -2.30 -10.07 -6.10
N GLY A 45 -2.52 -11.36 -6.40
CA GLY A 45 -2.19 -11.95 -7.69
C GLY A 45 -2.98 -11.34 -8.84
N SER A 46 -4.24 -10.96 -8.60
CA SER A 46 -5.10 -10.30 -9.59
C SER A 46 -4.58 -8.93 -10.05
N ALA A 47 -3.73 -8.29 -9.24
CA ALA A 47 -3.16 -6.96 -9.50
C ALA A 47 -1.65 -6.98 -9.84
N ALA A 48 -1.03 -8.17 -9.94
CA ALA A 48 0.40 -8.30 -10.19
C ALA A 48 0.89 -7.61 -11.47
N TRP A 49 0.02 -7.50 -12.48
CA TRP A 49 0.30 -6.81 -13.74
C TRP A 49 0.55 -5.30 -13.59
N LYS A 50 0.15 -4.69 -12.46
CA LYS A 50 0.41 -3.28 -12.15
C LYS A 50 1.69 -3.03 -11.36
N LEU A 51 2.43 -4.08 -10.97
CA LEU A 51 3.58 -3.95 -10.08
C LEU A 51 4.61 -2.93 -10.59
N ASP A 52 4.96 -2.97 -11.88
CA ASP A 52 5.96 -2.07 -12.45
C ASP A 52 5.52 -0.61 -12.43
N GLU A 53 4.23 -0.35 -12.70
CA GLU A 53 3.63 0.98 -12.59
C GLU A 53 3.72 1.51 -11.15
N TYR A 54 3.35 0.67 -10.18
CA TYR A 54 3.42 1.03 -8.76
C TYR A 54 4.85 1.28 -8.27
N LYS A 55 5.82 0.46 -8.70
CA LYS A 55 7.23 0.69 -8.40
C LYS A 55 7.74 2.01 -9.01
N GLN A 56 7.32 2.31 -10.24
CA GLN A 56 7.70 3.55 -10.90
C GLN A 56 7.11 4.77 -10.18
N GLU A 57 5.86 4.71 -9.76
CA GLU A 57 5.23 5.77 -8.96
C GLU A 57 5.91 5.95 -7.61
N LEU A 58 6.24 4.85 -6.93
CA LEU A 58 6.93 4.88 -5.65
C LEU A 58 8.34 5.49 -5.78
N TRP A 59 9.06 5.18 -6.86
CA TRP A 59 10.35 5.79 -7.16
C TRP A 59 10.23 7.27 -7.48
N SER A 60 9.27 7.68 -8.31
CA SER A 60 9.14 9.07 -8.74
C SER A 60 8.69 10.00 -7.61
N THR A 61 7.84 9.51 -6.71
CA THR A 61 7.31 10.30 -5.58
C THR A 61 8.24 10.32 -4.38
N CYS A 62 8.91 9.20 -4.10
CA CYS A 62 9.59 8.97 -2.83
C CYS A 62 11.06 8.57 -2.97
N SER A 63 11.56 8.38 -4.20
CA SER A 63 12.92 7.85 -4.47
C SER A 63 13.18 6.52 -3.77
N LEU A 64 12.14 5.70 -3.62
CA LEU A 64 12.22 4.38 -3.01
C LEU A 64 12.27 3.28 -4.08
N GLY A 65 13.41 2.62 -4.18
CA GLY A 65 13.60 1.47 -5.07
C GLY A 65 13.25 0.17 -4.34
N ILE A 66 12.54 -0.74 -5.03
CA ILE A 66 12.21 -2.08 -4.53
C ILE A 66 12.91 -3.12 -5.40
N PRO A 67 13.81 -3.95 -4.84
CA PRO A 67 14.51 -4.99 -5.58
C PRO A 67 13.54 -5.93 -6.31
N HIS A 68 13.84 -6.29 -7.55
CA HIS A 68 12.94 -7.14 -8.34
C HIS A 68 12.73 -8.54 -7.74
N LEU A 69 13.76 -9.10 -7.11
CA LEU A 69 13.74 -10.46 -6.55
C LEU A 69 13.12 -10.54 -5.14
N ASP A 70 12.73 -9.41 -4.56
CA ASP A 70 12.13 -9.37 -3.22
C ASP A 70 10.61 -9.55 -3.31
N ILE A 71 10.16 -10.79 -3.18
CA ILE A 71 8.75 -11.17 -3.32
C ILE A 71 7.90 -10.48 -2.25
N GLU A 72 8.35 -10.45 -0.99
CA GLU A 72 7.58 -9.84 0.10
C GLU A 72 7.42 -8.33 -0.12
N ALA A 73 8.48 -7.65 -0.54
CA ALA A 73 8.39 -6.23 -0.87
C ALA A 73 7.50 -5.98 -2.11
N ASN A 74 7.54 -6.85 -3.11
CA ASN A 74 6.66 -6.74 -4.28
C ASN A 74 5.19 -6.90 -3.89
N ASP A 75 4.87 -7.90 -3.06
CA ASP A 75 3.50 -8.14 -2.58
C ASP A 75 3.01 -6.97 -1.71
N ALA A 76 3.88 -6.42 -0.86
CA ALA A 76 3.59 -5.23 -0.06
C ALA A 76 3.30 -3.99 -0.94
N VAL A 77 4.02 -3.82 -2.05
CA VAL A 77 3.75 -2.73 -3.02
C VAL A 77 2.36 -2.92 -3.61
N ILE A 78 2.06 -4.10 -4.16
CA ILE A 78 0.77 -4.36 -4.79
C ILE A 78 -0.38 -4.16 -3.79
N LEU A 79 -0.25 -4.73 -2.59
CA LEU A 79 -1.24 -4.59 -1.52
C LEU A 79 -1.42 -3.13 -1.10
N GLY A 80 -0.32 -2.41 -0.84
CA GLY A 80 -0.33 -1.00 -0.45
C GLY A 80 -1.09 -0.11 -1.44
N TYR A 81 -0.80 -0.25 -2.72
CA TYR A 81 -1.44 0.52 -3.78
C TYR A 81 -2.91 0.13 -3.99
N GLN A 82 -3.26 -1.15 -3.85
CA GLN A 82 -4.66 -1.59 -3.88
C GLN A 82 -5.47 -1.03 -2.71
N MET A 83 -4.92 -1.06 -1.48
CA MET A 83 -5.56 -0.48 -0.31
C MET A 83 -5.78 1.03 -0.48
N ALA A 84 -4.76 1.76 -0.94
CA ALA A 84 -4.87 3.21 -1.17
C ALA A 84 -5.92 3.55 -2.23
N HIS A 85 -5.98 2.77 -3.31
CA HIS A 85 -7.01 2.93 -4.34
C HIS A 85 -8.41 2.65 -3.79
N PHE A 86 -8.57 1.55 -3.05
CA PHE A 86 -9.84 1.21 -2.42
C PHE A 86 -10.32 2.30 -1.45
N ILE A 87 -9.44 2.78 -0.57
CA ILE A 87 -9.78 3.84 0.40
C ILE A 87 -10.16 5.14 -0.31
N ALA A 88 -9.50 5.47 -1.43
CA ALA A 88 -9.86 6.64 -2.23
C ALA A 88 -11.27 6.53 -2.82
N GLU A 89 -11.63 5.38 -3.40
CA GLU A 89 -12.97 5.14 -3.92
C GLU A 89 -14.02 5.01 -2.79
N PHE A 90 -13.66 4.40 -1.68
CA PHE A 90 -14.52 4.32 -0.50
C PHE A 90 -14.83 5.70 0.08
N ARG A 91 -13.85 6.62 0.12
CA ARG A 91 -14.07 8.01 0.53
C ARG A 91 -15.07 8.72 -0.38
N LYS A 92 -14.91 8.60 -1.70
CA LYS A 92 -15.85 9.18 -2.68
C LYS A 92 -17.25 8.63 -2.49
N ALA A 93 -17.37 7.30 -2.38
CA ALA A 93 -18.65 6.67 -2.11
C ALA A 93 -19.25 7.17 -0.79
N ALA A 94 -18.47 7.28 0.28
CA ALA A 94 -18.95 7.77 1.57
C ALA A 94 -19.45 9.22 1.54
N GLU A 95 -18.85 10.08 0.69
CA GLU A 95 -19.34 11.45 0.46
C GLU A 95 -20.74 11.45 -0.18
N GLU A 96 -21.07 10.48 -1.02
CA GLU A 96 -22.41 10.37 -1.63
C GLU A 96 -23.50 9.97 -0.62
N TYR A 97 -23.14 9.28 0.47
CA TYR A 97 -24.08 8.80 1.49
C TYR A 97 -24.22 9.74 2.70
N SER A 98 -23.42 10.80 2.81
CA SER A 98 -23.37 11.67 3.99
C SER A 98 -23.48 13.15 3.62
N GLU A 99 -24.33 13.89 4.35
CA GLU A 99 -24.46 15.35 4.20
C GLU A 99 -23.21 16.11 4.68
N SER A 100 -22.35 15.46 5.46
CA SER A 100 -21.10 16.02 5.99
C SER A 100 -19.88 15.23 5.51
N PRO A 101 -18.69 15.87 5.40
CA PRO A 101 -17.48 15.17 4.97
C PRO A 101 -17.19 13.96 5.85
N PRO A 102 -17.00 12.75 5.26
CA PRO A 102 -16.80 11.53 6.02
C PRO A 102 -15.46 11.57 6.77
N ARG A 103 -15.47 11.15 8.03
CA ARG A 103 -14.27 11.06 8.87
C ARG A 103 -13.74 9.64 8.84
N ILE A 104 -12.76 9.39 7.99
CA ILE A 104 -12.19 8.06 7.77
C ILE A 104 -10.80 8.00 8.42
N VAL A 105 -10.56 6.92 9.16
CA VAL A 105 -9.26 6.61 9.76
C VAL A 105 -8.72 5.31 9.14
N ALA A 106 -7.52 5.37 8.56
CA ALA A 106 -6.80 4.22 8.03
C ALA A 106 -5.64 3.85 8.96
N HIS A 107 -5.73 2.69 9.61
CA HIS A 107 -4.73 2.22 10.56
C HIS A 107 -3.91 1.08 9.95
N PHE A 108 -2.61 1.31 9.79
CA PHE A 108 -1.67 0.38 9.19
C PHE A 108 -0.80 -0.26 10.27
N HIS A 109 -0.74 -1.59 10.27
CA HIS A 109 0.10 -2.36 11.17
C HIS A 109 1.28 -2.94 10.40
N GLU A 110 2.48 -2.62 10.87
CA GLU A 110 3.77 -3.03 10.30
C GLU A 110 4.05 -2.54 8.88
N TRP A 111 5.31 -2.73 8.48
CA TRP A 111 5.84 -2.17 7.23
C TRP A 111 5.20 -2.74 5.98
N GLN A 112 4.75 -4.02 5.98
CA GLN A 112 4.09 -4.62 4.82
C GLN A 112 2.83 -3.84 4.44
N ALA A 113 2.08 -3.34 5.44
CA ALA A 113 0.92 -2.48 5.21
C ALA A 113 1.30 -1.00 5.02
N GLY A 114 2.47 -0.58 5.51
CA GLY A 114 2.96 0.80 5.48
C GLY A 114 3.03 1.44 4.09
N LEU A 115 3.19 0.66 3.03
CA LEU A 115 3.17 1.21 1.66
C LEU A 115 1.79 1.78 1.28
N GLY A 116 0.70 1.29 1.87
CA GLY A 116 -0.62 1.88 1.69
C GLY A 116 -0.72 3.27 2.29
N LEU A 117 -0.11 3.50 3.46
CA LEU A 117 -0.02 4.83 4.07
C LEU A 117 0.73 5.79 3.16
N ILE A 118 1.88 5.36 2.62
CA ILE A 118 2.70 6.17 1.73
C ILE A 118 1.88 6.53 0.49
N ALA A 119 1.24 5.56 -0.15
CA ALA A 119 0.42 5.78 -1.34
C ALA A 119 -0.79 6.71 -1.07
N LEU A 120 -1.46 6.59 0.07
CA LEU A 120 -2.52 7.54 0.46
C LEU A 120 -1.99 8.96 0.57
N HIS A 121 -0.81 9.12 1.17
CA HIS A 121 -0.20 10.42 1.40
C HIS A 121 0.30 11.08 0.11
N THR A 122 1.03 10.34 -0.74
CA THR A 122 1.56 10.85 -2.01
C THR A 122 0.47 11.16 -3.02
N ARG A 123 -0.67 10.46 -2.94
CA ARG A 123 -1.86 10.73 -3.77
C ARG A 123 -2.80 11.77 -3.15
N HIS A 124 -2.43 12.36 -2.01
CA HIS A 124 -3.21 13.38 -1.32
C HIS A 124 -4.66 12.96 -1.00
N ILE A 125 -4.85 11.71 -0.58
CA ILE A 125 -6.15 11.20 -0.17
C ILE A 125 -6.47 11.70 1.24
N ASP A 126 -7.58 12.44 1.37
CA ASP A 126 -7.99 13.09 2.61
C ASP A 126 -8.64 12.09 3.58
N VAL A 127 -7.79 11.34 4.26
CA VAL A 127 -8.12 10.42 5.37
C VAL A 127 -7.10 10.57 6.49
N ALA A 128 -7.53 10.39 7.73
CA ALA A 128 -6.61 10.33 8.85
C ALA A 128 -5.84 8.99 8.80
N THR A 129 -4.54 9.01 9.05
CA THR A 129 -3.71 7.79 9.03
C THR A 129 -3.06 7.54 10.38
N VAL A 130 -3.04 6.28 10.79
CA VAL A 130 -2.33 5.79 11.97
C VAL A 130 -1.40 4.68 11.54
N PHE A 131 -0.17 4.69 12.05
CA PHE A 131 0.79 3.61 11.85
C PHE A 131 1.23 3.04 13.19
N THR A 132 1.22 1.72 13.30
CA THR A 132 1.73 0.98 14.45
C THR A 132 2.68 -0.10 13.98
N THR A 133 3.89 -0.10 14.54
CA THR A 133 4.85 -1.20 14.38
C THR A 133 4.94 -1.92 15.73
N HIS A 134 4.95 -3.25 15.71
CA HIS A 134 5.01 -4.12 16.89
C HIS A 134 6.45 -4.43 17.27
N ALA A 135 7.39 -4.36 16.33
CA ALA A 135 8.82 -4.44 16.64
C ALA A 135 9.65 -3.59 15.68
N THR A 136 10.59 -2.83 16.22
CA THR A 136 11.64 -2.27 15.36
C THR A 136 12.56 -3.40 14.90
N LEU A 137 12.77 -3.51 13.58
CA LEU A 137 13.77 -4.43 13.02
C LEU A 137 15.16 -4.20 13.63
N LEU A 138 15.44 -2.96 14.02
CA LEU A 138 16.62 -2.58 14.78
C LEU A 138 16.72 -3.34 16.11
N GLY A 139 15.65 -3.40 16.91
CA GLY A 139 15.62 -4.16 18.17
C GLY A 139 15.91 -5.66 17.99
N ARG A 140 15.38 -6.28 16.94
CA ARG A 140 15.62 -7.71 16.66
C ARG A 140 17.06 -8.00 16.23
N TYR A 141 17.69 -7.11 15.45
CA TYR A 141 19.11 -7.22 15.11
C TYR A 141 20.03 -6.95 16.32
N LEU A 142 19.64 -6.02 17.19
CA LEU A 142 20.40 -5.67 18.41
C LEU A 142 20.50 -6.84 19.41
N CYS A 143 19.46 -7.68 19.53
CA CYS A 143 19.52 -8.84 20.42
C CYS A 143 20.35 -10.01 19.86
N ALA A 144 20.61 -10.05 18.55
CA ALA A 144 21.35 -11.13 17.89
C ALA A 144 22.85 -10.80 17.68
N GLY A 145 23.26 -9.53 17.80
CA GLY A 145 24.63 -9.07 17.56
C GLY A 145 25.29 -8.50 18.82
N ASN A 146 26.39 -9.11 19.27
CA ASN A 146 27.21 -8.66 20.40
C ASN A 146 28.06 -7.41 20.06
N THR A 147 27.44 -6.32 19.60
CA THR A 147 28.15 -5.12 19.15
C THR A 147 27.65 -3.84 19.82
N ASP A 148 28.60 -3.04 20.31
CA ASP A 148 28.44 -1.75 20.98
C ASP A 148 27.95 -0.67 19.99
N PHE A 149 26.65 -0.73 19.68
CA PHE A 149 26.00 0.07 18.64
C PHE A 149 25.52 1.44 19.15
N TYR A 150 25.16 1.58 20.42
CA TYR A 150 24.69 2.86 20.98
C TYR A 150 25.73 3.98 20.81
N ASN A 151 27.02 3.65 20.87
CA ASN A 151 28.13 4.57 20.63
C ASN A 151 28.41 4.87 19.14
N ASN A 152 27.82 4.10 18.21
CA ASN A 152 28.02 4.21 16.76
C ASN A 152 26.73 4.51 15.98
N LEU A 153 25.68 4.97 16.66
CA LEU A 153 24.35 5.22 16.10
C LEU A 153 24.39 6.15 14.86
N SER A 154 25.34 7.08 14.82
CA SER A 154 25.51 8.02 13.70
C SER A 154 26.27 7.44 12.50
N LYS A 155 27.06 6.37 12.68
CA LYS A 155 27.97 5.82 11.65
C LYS A 155 27.50 4.51 11.05
N GLN A 156 26.83 3.66 11.81
CA GLN A 156 26.38 2.34 11.34
C GLN A 156 24.94 2.33 10.82
N CYS A 157 24.19 3.43 11.01
CA CYS A 157 22.87 3.68 10.44
C CYS A 157 22.89 3.87 8.91
N THR A 158 23.92 3.38 8.21
CA THR A 158 24.03 3.44 6.75
C THR A 158 24.48 2.11 6.14
N LEU A 159 25.13 1.22 6.91
CA LEU A 159 25.96 0.14 6.34
C LEU A 159 25.53 -1.30 6.65
N GLN A 160 24.61 -1.54 7.59
CA GLN A 160 23.98 -2.87 7.79
C GLN A 160 22.46 -2.89 7.51
N MET A 161 21.96 -1.86 6.83
CA MET A 161 20.54 -1.63 6.56
C MET A 161 19.95 -2.47 5.43
N LYS A 162 20.24 -3.78 5.43
CA LYS A 162 19.73 -4.77 4.46
C LYS A 162 18.44 -5.47 4.92
N THR A 163 17.75 -4.96 5.93
CA THR A 163 16.41 -5.44 6.28
C THR A 163 15.38 -4.40 5.86
N ILE A 164 14.89 -4.63 4.64
CA ILE A 164 14.51 -3.61 3.64
C ILE A 164 13.11 -2.99 3.88
N GLY A 165 12.31 -3.47 4.85
CA GLY A 165 10.93 -2.99 5.01
C GLY A 165 10.71 -1.85 6.01
N ILE A 166 11.13 -2.06 7.26
CA ILE A 166 10.72 -1.21 8.40
C ILE A 166 11.40 0.16 8.40
N TRP A 167 12.70 0.21 8.10
CA TRP A 167 13.43 1.48 8.07
C TRP A 167 13.05 2.35 6.87
N GLN A 168 12.68 1.74 5.74
CA GLN A 168 12.26 2.48 4.56
C GLN A 168 10.92 3.19 4.81
N CYS A 169 9.96 2.51 5.46
CA CYS A 169 8.70 3.13 5.89
C CYS A 169 8.92 4.21 6.97
N LEU A 170 9.76 3.95 7.98
CA LEU A 170 10.03 4.91 9.07
C LEU A 170 10.83 6.14 8.62
N TRP A 171 11.88 5.95 7.81
CA TRP A 171 12.67 7.04 7.24
C TRP A 171 11.83 7.89 6.30
N LEU A 172 11.02 7.25 5.45
CA LEU A 172 10.15 7.95 4.53
C LEU A 172 9.04 8.69 5.28
N TRP A 173 8.40 8.07 6.26
CA TRP A 173 7.40 8.76 7.08
C TRP A 173 8.01 9.97 7.82
N LYS A 174 9.23 9.83 8.36
CA LYS A 174 9.95 10.95 8.99
C LYS A 174 10.29 12.06 7.99
N HIS A 175 10.56 11.74 6.73
CA HIS A 175 10.74 12.73 5.66
C HIS A 175 9.43 13.35 5.17
N LEU A 176 8.35 12.57 5.09
CA LEU A 176 7.02 13.01 4.65
C LEU A 176 6.37 13.93 5.69
N THR A 177 6.52 13.63 6.97
CA THR A 177 6.05 14.48 8.08
C THR A 177 6.87 15.77 8.28
N ALA A 178 8.09 15.81 7.74
CA ALA A 178 8.95 17.00 7.80
C ALA A 178 8.60 18.05 6.73
N LYS A 179 7.73 17.74 5.75
CA LYS A 179 7.25 18.72 4.77
C LYS A 179 6.09 19.53 5.34
N PRO A 180 6.23 20.85 5.53
CA PRO A 180 5.22 21.70 6.19
C PRO A 180 3.89 21.74 5.44
N ASP A 181 3.90 21.57 4.12
CA ASP A 181 2.70 21.64 3.28
C ASP A 181 1.80 20.38 3.41
N LEU A 182 2.27 19.33 4.10
CA LEU A 182 1.63 18.01 4.20
C LEU A 182 1.21 17.60 5.63
N GLN A 183 1.16 18.53 6.58
CA GLN A 183 0.83 18.29 8.00
C GLN A 183 -0.65 17.95 8.33
N ARG A 184 -1.48 17.50 7.38
CA ARG A 184 -2.88 17.14 7.68
C ARG A 184 -3.02 15.71 8.24
N SER A 185 -3.19 15.63 9.56
CA SER A 185 -3.79 14.53 10.35
C SER A 185 -3.17 13.12 10.34
N SER A 186 -1.85 13.00 10.14
CA SER A 186 -1.16 11.71 10.28
C SER A 186 -0.52 11.58 11.66
N THR A 187 -0.92 10.58 12.46
CA THR A 187 -0.37 10.34 13.81
C THR A 187 0.38 9.01 13.85
N LEU A 188 1.67 9.04 14.18
CA LEU A 188 2.44 7.82 14.45
C LEU A 188 2.29 7.44 15.92
N ILE A 189 1.90 6.19 16.17
CA ILE A 189 1.88 5.61 17.50
C ILE A 189 2.79 4.38 17.47
N SER A 190 4.04 4.54 17.91
CA SER A 190 4.96 3.43 18.11
C SER A 190 4.72 2.80 19.47
N TYR A 191 4.27 1.55 19.49
CA TYR A 191 4.30 0.72 20.69
C TYR A 191 5.55 -0.17 20.62
N THR A 192 6.44 -0.02 21.60
CA THR A 192 7.41 -1.07 21.93
C THR A 192 6.71 -1.96 22.94
N GLU A 193 6.18 -3.10 22.50
CA GLU A 193 5.84 -4.17 23.46
C GLU A 193 7.17 -4.65 24.08
N ASN A 194 7.32 -4.44 25.38
CA ASN A 194 8.41 -4.99 26.20
C ASN A 194 8.15 -6.47 26.50
#